data_AF-T1CNK2-F1
#
_entry.id   AF-T1CNK2-F1
#
_cell.length_a   1.000
_cell.length_b   1.000
_cell.length_c   1.000
_cell.angle_alpha   90.00
_cell.angle_beta   90.00
_cell.angle_gamma   90.00
#
_symmetry.space_group_name_H-M   'P 1'
#
loop_
_entity.id
_entity.type
_entity.pdbx_description
1 polymer ?
#
loop_
_entity_poly.entity_id
_entity_poly.type
_entity_poly.pdbx_seq_one_letter_code
_entity_poly.pdbx_strand_id
1 'polypeptide(L)'
;FADAFARAWFKLTHRDMGPRSRYLGKLVPKEELTWQDPIPAVNHPLLDDKDIATLKAKLLASGLSISQLVSTAWASASTFRDSDKRGGANGARIRLAPQKAGKPTSQPKWPRYWANSKPSRKSSTPRPPAARKSRWPT
;
A
#
# COMPACT_ATOMS: atom_id res chain seq x y z
N PHE A 1 14.88 -27.98 -4.98
CA PHE A 1 14.80 -27.75 -6.43
C PHE A 1 13.35 -27.71 -6.93
N ALA A 2 12.55 -28.75 -6.71
CA ALA A 2 11.15 -28.80 -7.15
C ALA A 2 10.28 -27.62 -6.67
N ASP A 3 10.37 -27.22 -5.39
CA ASP A 3 9.64 -26.06 -4.85
C ASP A 3 10.06 -24.74 -5.52
N ALA A 4 11.36 -24.50 -5.66
CA ALA A 4 11.89 -23.32 -6.33
C ALA A 4 11.45 -23.25 -7.80
N PHE A 5 11.43 -24.38 -8.50
CA PHE A 5 10.92 -24.47 -9.88
C PHE A 5 9.42 -24.19 -9.95
N ALA A 6 8.61 -24.78 -9.06
CA ALA A 6 7.17 -24.54 -9.00
C ALA A 6 6.85 -23.06 -8.73
N ARG A 7 7.57 -22.42 -7.81
CA ARG A 7 7.44 -20.98 -7.50
C ARG A 7 7.86 -20.11 -8.69
N ALA A 8 8.93 -20.48 -9.40
CA ALA A 8 9.39 -19.77 -10.58
C ALA A 8 8.40 -19.89 -11.75
N TRP A 9 7.86 -21.08 -11.99
CA TRP A 9 6.85 -21.34 -13.01
C TRP A 9 5.54 -20.58 -12.73
N PHE A 10 5.09 -20.61 -11.47
CA PHE A 10 3.92 -19.84 -11.04
C PHE A 10 4.13 -18.34 -11.26
N LYS A 11 5.31 -17.82 -10.89
CA LYS A 11 5.66 -16.41 -11.16
C LYS A 11 5.65 -16.10 -12.66
N LEU A 12 6.23 -16.96 -13.51
CA LEU A 12 6.30 -16.73 -14.95
C LEU A 12 4.91 -16.56 -15.58
N THR A 13 3.97 -17.41 -15.18
CA THR A 13 2.60 -17.48 -15.73
C THR A 13 1.64 -16.44 -15.15
N HIS A 14 2.00 -15.76 -14.06
CA HIS A 14 1.11 -14.84 -13.34
C HIS A 14 1.68 -13.44 -13.13
N ARG A 15 2.92 -13.14 -13.58
CA ARG A 15 3.58 -11.85 -13.31
C ARG A 15 2.86 -10.64 -13.89
N ASP A 16 2.09 -10.85 -14.96
CA ASP A 16 1.37 -9.86 -15.76
C ASP A 16 -0.12 -9.78 -15.41
N MET A 17 -0.61 -10.69 -14.56
CA MET A 17 -1.99 -10.67 -14.10
C MET A 17 -2.28 -9.57 -13.06
N GLY A 18 -1.24 -8.91 -12.52
CA GLY A 18 -1.39 -7.83 -11.55
C GLY A 18 -1.78 -8.31 -10.14
N PRO A 19 -2.52 -7.50 -9.36
CA PRO A 19 -2.80 -7.79 -7.95
C PRO A 19 -3.66 -9.04 -7.79
N ARG A 20 -3.44 -9.74 -6.67
CA ARG A 20 -4.14 -11.00 -6.32
C ARG A 20 -5.67 -10.90 -6.31
N SER A 21 -6.24 -9.71 -6.12
CA SER A 21 -7.68 -9.47 -6.22
C SER A 21 -8.28 -9.85 -7.58
N ARG A 22 -7.45 -10.02 -8.62
CA ARG A 22 -7.88 -10.47 -9.96
C ARG A 22 -7.84 -11.98 -10.15
N TYR A 23 -7.28 -12.74 -9.20
CA TYR A 23 -7.12 -14.19 -9.34
C TYR A 23 -8.45 -14.86 -8.96
N LEU A 24 -8.98 -15.67 -9.86
CA LEU A 24 -10.26 -16.37 -9.69
C LEU A 24 -10.04 -17.89 -9.64
N GLY A 25 -10.85 -18.58 -8.85
CA GLY A 25 -10.86 -20.05 -8.78
C GLY A 25 -10.33 -20.63 -7.47
N LYS A 26 -10.52 -21.94 -7.31
CA LYS A 26 -10.24 -22.68 -6.06
C LYS A 26 -8.77 -23.02 -5.84
N LEU A 27 -7.94 -22.89 -6.88
CA LEU A 27 -6.51 -23.26 -6.86
C LEU A 27 -5.58 -22.07 -6.59
N VAL A 28 -6.14 -20.88 -6.31
CA VAL A 28 -5.33 -19.69 -6.00
C VAL A 28 -4.58 -19.92 -4.70
N PRO A 29 -3.22 -19.85 -4.70
CA PRO A 29 -2.44 -20.01 -3.49
C PRO A 29 -2.85 -19.00 -2.41
N LYS A 30 -2.85 -19.45 -1.15
CA LYS A 30 -3.16 -18.57 -0.01
C LYS A 30 -2.00 -17.63 0.34
N GLU A 31 -0.78 -18.02 -0.03
CA GLU A 31 0.47 -17.28 0.21
C GLU A 31 0.50 -15.99 -0.62
N GLU A 32 0.83 -14.88 0.02
CA GLU A 32 1.09 -13.62 -0.67
C GLU A 32 2.55 -13.55 -1.10
N LEU A 33 2.79 -13.41 -2.40
CA LEU A 33 4.13 -13.36 -2.95
C LEU A 33 4.57 -11.91 -3.16
N THR A 34 5.79 -11.56 -2.75
CA THR A 34 6.30 -10.17 -2.79
C THR A 34 6.24 -9.53 -4.17
N TRP A 35 6.39 -10.31 -5.25
CA TRP A 35 6.36 -9.81 -6.62
C TRP A 35 4.95 -9.40 -7.10
N GLN A 36 3.90 -9.83 -6.40
CA GLN A 36 2.50 -9.44 -6.67
C GLN A 36 2.14 -8.08 -6.10
N ASP A 37 3.09 -7.39 -5.46
CA ASP A 37 2.86 -6.08 -4.87
C ASP A 37 1.66 -6.09 -3.89
N PRO A 38 1.67 -6.93 -2.84
CA PRO A 38 0.52 -7.06 -1.95
C PRO A 38 0.17 -5.73 -1.28
N ILE A 39 -1.15 -5.50 -1.14
CA ILE A 39 -1.71 -4.36 -0.43
C ILE A 39 -2.43 -4.94 0.78
N PRO A 40 -2.11 -4.48 2.01
CA PRO A 40 -2.78 -4.95 3.21
C PRO A 40 -4.29 -4.82 3.10
N ALA A 41 -5.02 -5.84 3.59
CA ALA A 41 -6.46 -5.77 3.68
C ALA A 41 -6.92 -4.58 4.54
N VAL A 42 -8.07 -4.02 4.21
CA VAL A 42 -8.68 -2.94 4.97
C VAL A 42 -9.15 -3.50 6.31
N ASN A 43 -8.59 -2.98 7.41
CA ASN A 43 -8.89 -3.42 8.78
C ASN A 43 -9.69 -2.36 9.57
N HIS A 44 -10.30 -1.40 8.89
CA HIS A 44 -11.05 -0.31 9.51
C HIS A 44 -12.33 -0.02 8.71
N PRO A 45 -13.35 0.62 9.32
CA PRO A 45 -14.51 1.11 8.59
C PRO A 45 -14.08 2.03 7.43
N LEU A 46 -14.79 1.90 6.31
CA LEU A 46 -14.63 2.84 5.20
C LEU A 46 -15.31 4.16 5.54
N LEU A 47 -14.80 5.23 4.95
CA LEU A 47 -15.34 6.58 5.13
C LEU A 47 -16.73 6.66 4.48
N ASP A 48 -17.63 7.38 5.14
CA ASP A 48 -18.93 7.74 4.58
C ASP A 48 -18.85 9.07 3.78
N ASP A 49 -19.98 9.48 3.17
CA ASP A 49 -20.02 10.71 2.39
C ASP A 49 -19.75 11.98 3.21
N LYS A 50 -20.08 11.96 4.51
CA LYS A 50 -19.86 13.10 5.43
C LYS A 50 -18.38 13.23 5.77
N ASP A 51 -17.70 12.11 6.01
CA ASP A 51 -16.26 12.04 6.22
C ASP A 51 -15.51 12.54 4.98
N ILE A 52 -15.94 12.13 3.79
CA ILE A 52 -15.37 12.59 2.51
C ILE A 52 -15.50 14.11 2.38
N ALA A 53 -16.69 14.67 2.66
CA ALA A 53 -16.90 16.12 2.61
C ALA A 53 -16.01 16.87 3.61
N THR A 54 -15.91 16.35 4.84
CA THR A 54 -15.08 16.93 5.90
C THR A 54 -13.59 16.90 5.55
N LEU A 55 -13.10 15.81 4.97
CA LEU A 55 -11.70 15.67 4.55
C LEU A 55 -11.36 16.57 3.36
N LYS A 56 -12.27 16.72 2.39
CA LYS A 56 -12.10 17.67 1.27
C LYS A 56 -11.96 19.11 1.78
N ALA A 57 -12.81 19.53 2.71
CA ALA A 57 -12.73 20.86 3.31
C ALA A 57 -11.39 21.07 4.05
N LYS A 58 -10.95 20.09 4.84
CA LYS A 58 -9.65 20.15 5.54
C LYS A 58 -8.46 20.19 4.56
N LEU A 59 -8.53 19.46 3.45
CA LEU A 59 -7.48 19.45 2.43
C LEU A 59 -7.36 20.80 1.72
N LEU A 60 -8.48 21.47 1.44
CA LEU A 60 -8.48 22.81 0.86
C LEU A 60 -7.98 23.87 1.86
N ALA A 61 -8.24 23.67 3.16
CA ALA A 61 -7.75 24.55 4.22
C ALA A 61 -6.27 24.31 4.58
N SER A 62 -5.60 23.29 4.04
CA SER A 62 -4.24 22.91 4.45
C SER A 62 -3.13 23.81 3.87
N GLY A 63 -3.48 24.86 3.12
CA GLY A 63 -2.54 25.79 2.50
C GLY A 63 -1.76 25.22 1.31
N LEU A 64 -2.17 24.05 0.78
CA LEU A 64 -1.60 23.48 -0.44
C LEU A 64 -2.24 24.12 -1.66
N SER A 65 -1.44 24.42 -2.68
CA SER A 65 -1.98 24.94 -3.93
C SER A 65 -2.74 23.85 -4.68
N ILE A 66 -3.75 24.26 -5.47
CA ILE A 66 -4.48 23.34 -6.37
C ILE A 66 -3.50 22.58 -7.27
N SER A 67 -2.47 23.26 -7.79
CA SER A 67 -1.44 22.64 -8.62
C SER A 67 -0.67 21.54 -7.87
N GLN A 68 -0.34 21.72 -6.59
CA GLN A 68 0.32 20.69 -5.77
C GLN A 68 -0.60 19.49 -5.54
N LEU A 69 -1.89 19.73 -5.25
CA LEU A 69 -2.88 18.66 -5.05
C LEU A 69 -3.05 17.82 -6.32
N VAL A 70 -3.25 18.48 -7.47
CA VAL A 70 -3.43 17.82 -8.77
C VAL A 70 -2.16 17.07 -9.17
N SER A 71 -0.99 17.69 -9.05
CA SER A 71 0.29 17.05 -9.39
C SER A 71 0.55 15.82 -8.54
N THR A 72 0.22 15.87 -7.24
CA THR A 72 0.36 14.74 -6.32
C THR A 72 -0.58 13.59 -6.68
N ALA A 73 -1.85 13.91 -6.93
CA ALA A 73 -2.85 12.91 -7.30
C ALA A 73 -2.45 12.23 -8.63
N TRP A 74 -2.02 13.02 -9.61
CA TRP A 74 -1.56 12.52 -10.90
C TRP A 74 -0.30 11.67 -10.78
N ALA A 75 0.73 12.12 -10.07
CA ALA A 75 1.96 11.37 -9.86
C ALA A 75 1.71 10.01 -9.18
N SER A 76 0.68 9.91 -8.34
CA SER A 76 0.27 8.65 -7.71
C SER A 76 -0.44 7.73 -8.70
N ALA A 77 -1.45 8.24 -9.42
CA ALA A 77 -2.30 7.46 -10.31
C ALA A 77 -1.62 7.04 -11.63
N SER A 78 -0.81 7.93 -12.22
CA SER A 78 -0.15 7.74 -13.52
C SER A 78 0.90 6.63 -13.55
N THR A 79 1.28 6.07 -12.39
CA THR A 79 2.15 4.90 -12.33
C THR A 79 1.47 3.61 -12.76
N PHE A 80 0.14 3.61 -12.90
CA PHE A 80 -0.62 2.46 -13.38
C PHE A 80 -0.29 2.15 -14.84
N ARG A 81 -0.07 0.87 -15.14
CA ARG A 81 0.19 0.39 -16.51
C ARG A 81 -0.75 -0.77 -16.82
N ASP A 82 -1.47 -0.69 -17.93
CA ASP A 82 -2.46 -1.71 -18.28
C ASP A 82 -1.83 -3.05 -18.69
N SER A 83 -0.57 -3.04 -19.12
CA SER A 83 0.15 -4.22 -19.59
C SER A 83 0.39 -5.28 -18.51
N ASP A 84 0.76 -4.88 -17.31
CA ASP A 84 0.96 -5.78 -16.16
C ASP A 84 0.02 -5.48 -14.98
N LYS A 85 -0.87 -4.50 -15.15
CA LYS A 85 -1.85 -4.02 -14.16
C LYS A 85 -1.19 -3.65 -12.82
N ARG A 86 0.08 -3.24 -12.85
CA ARG A 86 0.83 -2.78 -11.68
C ARG A 86 0.80 -1.25 -11.60
N GLY A 87 1.08 -0.76 -10.40
CA GLY A 87 1.09 0.68 -10.09
C GLY A 87 -0.31 1.22 -9.78
N GLY A 88 -0.45 2.54 -9.88
CA GLY A 88 -1.66 3.28 -9.51
C GLY A 88 -1.65 3.80 -8.08
N ALA A 89 -2.72 4.49 -7.72
CA ALA A 89 -2.81 5.20 -6.44
C ALA A 89 -3.02 4.27 -5.22
N ASN A 90 -3.48 3.04 -5.45
CA ASN A 90 -3.76 2.09 -4.38
C ASN A 90 -2.46 1.66 -3.65
N GLY A 91 -2.49 1.61 -2.32
CA GLY A 91 -1.32 1.37 -1.47
C GLY A 91 -0.43 2.59 -1.23
N ALA A 92 -0.75 3.77 -1.80
CA ALA A 92 -0.05 5.04 -1.56
C ALA A 92 1.49 4.95 -1.71
N ARG A 93 1.98 4.20 -2.70
CA ARG A 93 3.41 3.89 -2.88
C ARG A 93 4.29 5.10 -3.22
N ILE A 94 3.68 6.21 -3.64
CA ILE A 94 4.38 7.49 -3.87
C ILE A 94 5.17 7.96 -2.65
N ARG A 95 4.77 7.54 -1.43
CA ARG A 95 5.49 7.86 -0.18
C ARG A 95 6.64 6.91 0.16
N LEU A 96 6.81 5.82 -0.59
CA LEU A 96 7.80 4.77 -0.35
C LEU A 96 8.93 4.87 -1.37
N ALA A 97 10.12 4.36 -1.02
CA ALA A 97 11.19 4.22 -2.00
C ALA A 97 10.81 3.16 -3.05
N PRO A 98 11.24 3.30 -4.32
CA PRO A 98 12.06 4.38 -4.89
C PRO A 98 11.27 5.63 -5.32
N GLN A 99 9.94 5.60 -5.36
CA GLN A 99 9.11 6.71 -5.88
C GLN A 99 9.28 8.01 -5.09
N LYS A 100 9.51 7.91 -3.77
CA LYS A 100 9.83 9.06 -2.90
C LYS A 100 11.16 9.75 -3.24
N ALA A 101 12.14 9.00 -3.77
CA ALA A 101 13.51 9.48 -3.98
C ALA A 101 13.78 9.95 -5.42
N GLY A 102 12.87 9.69 -6.35
CA GLY A 102 13.00 10.13 -7.74
C GLY A 102 12.63 11.60 -7.95
N LYS A 103 13.47 12.35 -8.66
CA LYS A 103 13.12 13.61 -9.36
C LYS A 103 13.28 13.39 -10.88
N PRO A 104 12.52 14.08 -11.77
CA PRO A 104 11.36 14.94 -11.55
C PRO A 104 10.21 14.65 -12.53
N THR A 105 9.05 14.18 -12.06
CA THR A 105 7.79 14.62 -12.69
C THR A 105 7.43 15.96 -12.05
N SER A 106 7.90 17.05 -12.66
CA SER A 106 7.57 18.47 -12.39
C SER A 106 7.31 18.83 -10.91
N GLN A 107 8.37 19.13 -10.15
CA GLN A 107 8.23 19.67 -8.79
C GLN A 107 8.20 21.21 -8.78
N PRO A 108 7.16 21.86 -8.23
CA PRO A 108 7.37 22.88 -7.22
C PRO A 108 7.59 22.16 -5.88
N LYS A 109 8.84 22.23 -5.40
CA LYS A 109 9.34 21.93 -4.04
C LYS A 109 8.30 21.29 -3.10
N TRP A 110 8.43 19.98 -2.87
CA TRP A 110 7.57 19.26 -1.93
C TRP A 110 7.72 19.82 -0.50
N PRO A 111 6.66 20.32 0.15
CA PRO A 111 6.76 20.78 1.53
C PRO A 111 7.18 19.63 2.46
N ARG A 112 8.08 19.94 3.40
CA ARG A 112 8.61 19.05 4.46
C ARG A 112 7.55 18.28 5.28
N TYR A 113 6.27 18.61 5.13
CA TYR A 113 5.15 18.07 5.90
C TYR A 113 4.92 16.56 5.73
N TRP A 114 5.10 15.99 4.53
CA TRP A 114 4.86 14.55 4.32
C TRP A 114 5.96 13.65 4.89
N ALA A 115 7.13 14.20 5.23
CA ALA A 115 8.17 13.44 5.92
C ALA A 115 7.79 13.14 7.39
N ASN A 116 6.86 13.91 7.97
CA ASN A 116 6.51 13.87 9.38
C ASN A 116 5.16 13.22 9.69
N SER A 117 4.37 12.81 8.67
CA SER A 117 3.16 12.00 8.89
C SER A 117 3.53 10.53 9.16
N LYS A 118 4.26 10.26 10.26
CA LYS A 118 4.24 8.94 10.88
C LYS A 118 2.80 8.69 11.36
N PRO A 119 2.22 7.50 11.15
CA PRO A 119 0.94 7.21 11.76
C PRO A 119 1.12 7.31 13.27
N SER A 120 0.33 8.18 13.91
CA SER A 120 0.13 8.23 15.35
C SER A 120 -0.48 6.90 15.81
N ARG A 121 0.33 5.84 15.89
CA ARG A 121 0.02 4.65 16.69
C ARG A 121 0.41 4.98 18.12
N LYS A 122 -0.49 5.65 18.85
CA LYS A 122 -0.51 5.49 20.31
C LYS A 122 -0.89 4.03 20.56
N SER A 123 0.12 3.17 20.77
CA SER A 123 -0.08 1.80 21.21
C SER A 123 -0.51 1.81 22.67
N SER A 124 -1.80 2.06 22.92
CA SER A 124 -2.43 1.75 24.20
C SER A 124 -2.81 0.27 24.21
N THR A 125 -1.83 -0.59 24.45
CA THR A 125 -2.04 -1.99 24.83
C THR A 125 -1.08 -2.31 25.97
N PRO A 126 -1.58 -2.67 27.17
CA PRO A 126 -0.71 -3.13 28.25
C PRO A 126 0.05 -4.38 27.82
N ARG A 127 1.35 -4.40 28.09
CA ARG A 127 2.24 -5.53 27.86
C ARG A 127 1.77 -6.72 28.72
N PRO A 128 1.44 -7.89 28.16
CA PRO A 128 1.14 -9.06 28.98
C PRO A 128 2.44 -9.55 29.65
N PRO A 129 2.39 -10.00 30.92
CA PRO A 129 3.56 -10.54 31.61
C PRO A 129 4.01 -11.86 30.96
N ALA A 130 5.32 -12.08 30.93
CA ALA A 130 5.97 -13.22 30.29
C ALA A 130 5.46 -14.55 30.87
N ALA A 131 4.73 -15.33 30.05
CA ALA A 131 4.31 -16.67 30.42
C ALA A 131 5.45 -17.67 30.19
N ARG A 132 5.93 -18.18 31.32
CA ARG A 132 6.88 -19.28 31.55
C ARG A 132 6.52 -20.54 30.75
N LYS A 133 7.52 -21.13 30.09
CA LYS A 133 7.42 -22.42 29.38
C LYS A 133 6.96 -23.53 30.35
N SER A 134 5.85 -24.20 30.05
CA SER A 134 5.44 -25.50 30.62
C SER A 134 5.11 -26.42 29.44
N ARG A 135 6.01 -27.32 29.06
CA ARG A 135 6.02 -28.76 29.43
C ARG A 135 4.68 -29.44 29.13
N TRP A 136 4.62 -30.13 27.99
CA TRP A 136 3.56 -31.10 27.64
C TRP A 136 3.81 -32.44 28.35
N PRO A 137 2.77 -33.08 28.91
CA PRO A 137 2.54 -34.54 28.88
C PRO A 137 1.29 -34.81 28.00
N THR A 138 1.06 -35.91 27.29
CA THR A 138 1.56 -37.30 27.21
C THR A 138 1.39 -37.72 25.76
#